data_AF-A0A1A9IS58-F1
#
_entry.id   AF-A0A1A9IS58-F1
#
_cell.length_a   1.000
_cell.length_b   1.000
_cell.length_c   1.000
_cell.angle_alpha   90.00
_cell.angle_beta   90.00
_cell.angle_gamma   90.00
#
_symmetry.space_group_name_H-M   'P 1'
#
loop_
_entity.id
_entity.type
_entity.pdbx_description
1 polymer ?
#
loop_
_entity_poly.entity_id
_entity_poly.type
_entity_poly.pdbx_seq_one_letter_code
_entity_poly.pdbx_strand_id
1 'polypeptide(L)'
;MRRGGVRRAMVAMTACGFFLTTLAACGGERTEVRHGDVPRPGGPSGSARPTPTVKPARVPGVGERMWQRVPAGTRQILTVYGDGKNSPDGTAVLYEKHGNAWQRVDSWPTHNGKQGWSTDHREGDERSPVGVFTLSDAGGLLDDPGTRFPYTQDEEAFASPYYWDEAHWHDFDYVIAIDYNRRTGTRPDDPTRPLGQRKGGGIWLHLDHGDGTLGCVSLPESAMEYLLRTLDPKDKPVVVMGDKDDLKA
;
A
#
# COMPACT_ATOMS: atom_id res chain seq x y z
N MET A 1 -17.37 11.81 53.13
CA MET A 1 -17.00 10.78 54.13
C MET A 1 -16.65 9.49 53.41
N ARG A 2 -15.56 8.83 53.83
CA ARG A 2 -15.03 7.48 53.48
C ARG A 2 -14.60 7.27 52.01
N ARG A 3 -13.31 7.32 51.66
CA ARG A 3 -12.15 6.43 51.95
C ARG A 3 -12.35 4.97 51.51
N GLY A 4 -11.42 4.50 50.67
CA GLY A 4 -11.13 3.08 50.47
C GLY A 4 -10.29 2.79 49.23
N GLY A 5 -8.98 3.08 49.28
CA GLY A 5 -8.03 2.52 48.31
C GLY A 5 -7.57 1.12 48.74
N VAL A 6 -6.86 0.39 47.86
CA VAL A 6 -5.62 -0.36 48.14
C VAL A 6 -5.02 -0.82 46.80
N ARG A 7 -3.72 -0.53 46.63
CA ARG A 7 -2.81 -1.04 45.59
C ARG A 7 -2.36 -2.46 45.96
N ARG A 8 -1.98 -3.29 44.97
CA ARG A 8 -0.88 -4.26 45.14
C ARG A 8 -0.26 -4.64 43.79
N ALA A 9 1.07 -4.75 43.83
CA ALA A 9 1.99 -4.95 42.72
C ALA A 9 2.83 -6.22 42.95
N MET A 10 3.63 -6.56 41.91
CA MET A 10 4.73 -7.55 41.84
C MET A 10 4.30 -9.03 41.70
N VAL A 11 5.03 -9.93 41.03
CA VAL A 11 6.50 -10.13 40.90
C VAL A 11 6.81 -10.86 39.57
N ALA A 12 7.92 -10.50 38.92
CA ALA A 12 8.57 -11.26 37.85
C ALA A 12 9.62 -12.24 38.44
N MET A 13 9.68 -13.48 37.95
CA MET A 13 10.73 -14.44 38.28
C MET A 13 11.65 -14.68 37.09
N THR A 14 12.92 -14.35 37.30
CA THR A 14 14.10 -14.72 36.52
C THR A 14 14.54 -16.15 36.86
N ALA A 15 15.02 -16.90 35.87
CA ALA A 15 15.81 -18.12 36.10
C ALA A 15 17.07 -18.10 35.22
N CYS A 16 18.22 -18.12 35.88
CA CYS A 16 19.56 -18.27 35.32
C CYS A 16 19.87 -19.73 34.95
N GLY A 17 20.74 -19.94 33.97
CA GLY A 17 21.33 -21.24 33.67
C GLY A 17 22.55 -21.13 32.76
N PHE A 18 23.70 -20.76 33.35
CA PHE A 18 25.03 -20.87 32.77
C PHE A 18 25.54 -22.31 32.90
N PHE A 19 26.11 -22.91 31.86
CA PHE A 19 27.21 -23.87 31.98
C PHE A 19 28.10 -23.84 30.73
N LEU A 20 29.32 -23.32 30.91
CA LEU A 20 30.47 -23.43 30.03
C LEU A 20 31.43 -24.42 30.68
N THR A 21 31.92 -25.43 29.95
CA THR A 21 33.25 -26.03 30.20
C THR A 21 33.87 -26.50 28.89
N THR A 22 35.19 -26.38 28.85
CA THR A 22 36.08 -26.39 27.69
C THR A 22 37.00 -27.62 27.67
N LEU A 23 37.41 -28.00 26.45
CA LEU A 23 38.74 -28.45 26.00
C LEU A 23 39.34 -29.82 26.40
N ALA A 24 39.71 -30.52 25.32
CA ALA A 24 41.00 -31.16 25.01
C ALA A 24 41.40 -32.51 25.63
N ALA A 25 41.70 -33.47 24.75
CA ALA A 25 42.74 -34.47 24.95
C ALA A 25 43.34 -34.93 23.61
N CYS A 26 44.67 -34.94 23.54
CA CYS A 26 45.53 -35.31 22.43
C CYS A 26 46.01 -36.78 22.49
N GLY A 27 46.54 -37.28 21.38
CA GLY A 27 47.48 -38.42 21.30
C GLY A 27 46.95 -39.55 20.40
N GLY A 28 47.70 -40.18 19.50
CA GLY A 28 49.11 -40.09 19.10
C GLY A 28 49.44 -41.32 18.22
N GLU A 29 50.01 -41.03 17.04
CA GLU A 29 50.95 -41.77 16.16
C GLU A 29 51.11 -43.31 16.03
N ARG A 30 51.62 -43.64 14.81
CA ARG A 30 52.38 -44.82 14.29
C ARG A 30 51.57 -45.79 13.42
N THR A 31 51.95 -46.24 12.21
CA THR A 31 53.26 -46.29 11.48
C THR A 31 53.01 -46.59 9.97
N GLU A 32 53.92 -46.10 9.09
CA GLU A 32 54.55 -46.70 7.85
C GLU A 32 53.90 -47.90 7.09
N VAL A 33 53.96 -48.12 5.76
CA VAL A 33 54.83 -47.73 4.61
C VAL A 33 54.14 -48.18 3.28
N ARG A 34 54.27 -47.34 2.23
CA ARG A 34 54.41 -47.56 0.74
C ARG A 34 53.70 -48.71 -0.01
N HIS A 35 52.98 -48.37 -1.10
CA HIS A 35 53.19 -48.87 -2.49
C HIS A 35 52.12 -48.30 -3.46
N GLY A 36 52.52 -47.93 -4.69
CA GLY A 36 51.64 -47.92 -5.87
C GLY A 36 51.44 -46.57 -6.59
N ASP A 37 51.94 -46.51 -7.84
CA ASP A 37 51.78 -45.43 -8.81
C ASP A 37 50.34 -45.30 -9.39
N VAL A 38 49.86 -44.04 -9.50
CA VAL A 38 48.99 -43.40 -10.56
C VAL A 38 47.55 -43.95 -10.74
N PRO A 39 46.45 -43.13 -10.90
CA PRO A 39 46.33 -41.95 -11.79
C PRO A 39 45.60 -40.68 -11.28
N ARG A 40 45.89 -39.54 -11.94
CA ARG A 40 45.14 -38.27 -11.86
C ARG A 40 43.67 -38.44 -12.29
N PRO A 41 42.71 -37.84 -11.58
CA PRO A 41 41.42 -37.46 -12.14
C PRO A 41 41.42 -35.96 -12.48
N GLY A 42 41.26 -35.65 -13.78
CA GLY A 42 40.68 -34.39 -14.19
C GLY A 42 39.21 -34.34 -13.75
N GLY A 43 38.82 -33.26 -13.09
CA GLY A 43 37.45 -32.96 -12.68
C GLY A 43 37.12 -31.50 -13.00
N PRO A 44 35.87 -31.19 -13.37
CA PRO A 44 35.55 -30.19 -14.37
C PRO A 44 35.65 -28.74 -13.87
N SER A 45 36.02 -27.86 -14.80
CA SER A 45 35.81 -26.42 -14.72
C SER A 45 34.35 -26.17 -14.36
N GLY A 46 34.12 -25.63 -13.16
CA GLY A 46 32.79 -25.30 -12.67
C GLY A 46 32.17 -24.26 -13.59
N SER A 47 31.20 -24.67 -14.41
CA SER A 47 30.28 -23.74 -15.04
C SER A 47 29.55 -23.03 -13.92
N ALA A 48 29.82 -21.74 -13.73
CA ALA A 48 29.01 -20.90 -12.86
C ALA A 48 27.58 -20.93 -13.42
N ARG A 49 26.70 -21.67 -12.76
CA ARG A 49 25.27 -21.64 -13.05
C ARG A 49 24.81 -20.19 -12.83
N PRO A 50 24.19 -19.52 -13.80
CA PRO A 50 23.64 -18.21 -13.56
C PRO A 50 22.61 -18.35 -12.44
N THR A 51 22.83 -17.61 -11.34
CA THR A 51 21.83 -17.44 -10.29
C THR A 51 20.53 -16.98 -10.96
N PRO A 52 19.38 -17.61 -10.68
CA PRO A 52 18.13 -17.10 -11.18
C PRO A 52 17.98 -15.70 -10.60
N THR A 53 17.93 -14.69 -11.47
CA THR A 53 17.50 -13.34 -11.10
C THR A 53 16.11 -13.49 -10.51
N VAL A 54 16.01 -13.48 -9.19
CA VAL A 54 14.72 -13.42 -8.49
C VAL A 54 14.08 -12.14 -8.99
N LYS A 55 13.06 -12.28 -9.87
CA LYS A 55 12.24 -11.13 -10.26
C LYS A 55 11.80 -10.47 -8.95
N PRO A 56 11.95 -9.14 -8.80
CA PRO A 56 11.42 -8.46 -7.62
C PRO A 56 9.99 -8.91 -7.41
N ALA A 57 9.67 -9.41 -6.22
CA ALA A 57 8.30 -9.77 -5.90
C ALA A 57 7.43 -8.53 -6.17
N ARG A 58 6.43 -8.68 -7.03
CA ARG A 58 5.45 -7.63 -7.32
C ARG A 58 4.25 -7.84 -6.43
N VAL A 59 3.45 -6.79 -6.30
CA VAL A 59 2.13 -6.94 -5.72
C VAL A 59 1.29 -7.89 -6.60
N PRO A 60 0.60 -8.89 -6.03
CA PRO A 60 -0.23 -9.81 -6.80
C PRO A 60 -1.26 -9.10 -7.68
N GLY A 61 -1.49 -9.61 -8.90
CA GLY A 61 -2.47 -9.04 -9.82
C GLY A 61 -2.06 -7.74 -10.51
N VAL A 62 -0.86 -7.21 -10.22
CA VAL A 62 -0.30 -6.04 -10.92
C VAL A 62 0.66 -6.51 -12.01
N GLY A 63 0.25 -6.34 -13.26
CA GLY A 63 0.98 -6.68 -14.49
C GLY A 63 2.22 -5.83 -14.71
N GLU A 64 3.02 -6.21 -15.71
CA GLU A 64 4.27 -5.50 -16.06
C GLU A 64 4.00 -4.03 -16.41
N ARG A 65 2.95 -3.77 -17.20
CA ARG A 65 2.60 -2.43 -17.66
C ARG A 65 2.37 -1.45 -16.51
N MET A 66 1.60 -1.87 -15.50
CA MET A 66 1.36 -1.08 -14.30
C MET A 66 2.62 -1.01 -13.43
N TRP A 67 3.31 -2.13 -13.24
CA TRP A 67 4.51 -2.19 -12.41
C TRP A 67 5.60 -1.23 -12.86
N GLN A 68 5.81 -1.06 -14.16
CA GLN A 68 6.78 -0.12 -14.72
C GLN A 68 6.46 1.35 -14.41
N ARG A 69 5.20 1.67 -14.08
CA ARG A 69 4.76 3.02 -13.71
C ARG A 69 4.88 3.28 -12.20
N VAL A 70 5.12 2.25 -11.39
CA VAL A 70 5.33 2.40 -9.94
C VAL A 70 6.69 3.10 -9.71
N PRO A 71 6.71 4.27 -9.05
CA PRO A 71 7.94 5.00 -8.79
C PRO A 71 8.99 4.18 -8.02
N ALA A 72 10.26 4.42 -8.33
CA ALA A 72 11.35 3.80 -7.61
C ALA A 72 11.37 4.24 -6.12
N GLY A 73 11.55 3.27 -5.24
CA GLY A 73 11.55 3.50 -3.80
C GLY A 73 10.17 3.60 -3.16
N THR A 74 9.07 3.33 -3.89
CA THR A 74 7.76 3.11 -3.30
C THR A 74 7.79 1.94 -2.32
N ARG A 75 7.24 2.16 -1.13
CA ARG A 75 7.17 1.20 -0.01
C ARG A 75 5.76 0.93 0.47
N GLN A 76 4.77 1.72 0.03
CA GLN A 76 3.34 1.49 0.27
C GLN A 76 2.57 1.54 -1.05
N ILE A 77 1.74 0.53 -1.31
CA ILE A 77 0.87 0.45 -2.49
C ILE A 77 -0.55 0.12 -2.03
N LEU A 78 -1.50 1.00 -2.30
CA LEU A 78 -2.92 0.69 -2.24
C LEU A 78 -3.36 0.20 -3.63
N THR A 79 -3.70 -1.07 -3.77
CA THR A 79 -4.26 -1.56 -5.04
C THR A 79 -5.78 -1.58 -4.94
N VAL A 80 -6.46 -0.94 -5.89
CA VAL A 80 -7.92 -1.00 -6.03
C VAL A 80 -8.25 -1.89 -7.21
N TYR A 81 -8.75 -3.09 -6.93
CA TYR A 81 -9.15 -4.07 -7.94
C TYR A 81 -10.64 -3.94 -8.20
N GLY A 82 -11.02 -3.28 -9.29
CA GLY A 82 -12.40 -3.26 -9.77
C GLY A 82 -12.85 -4.64 -10.26
N ASP A 83 -14.09 -5.00 -9.98
CA ASP A 83 -14.64 -6.32 -10.32
C ASP A 83 -14.81 -6.52 -11.83
N GLY A 84 -14.99 -5.42 -12.58
CA GLY A 84 -14.95 -5.43 -14.03
C GLY A 84 -14.97 -4.02 -14.61
N LYS A 85 -14.69 -3.90 -15.91
CA LYS A 85 -14.57 -2.63 -16.64
C LYS A 85 -15.77 -1.67 -16.48
N ASN A 86 -16.97 -2.21 -16.28
CA ASN A 86 -18.21 -1.43 -16.13
C ASN A 86 -18.90 -1.64 -14.77
N SER A 87 -18.20 -2.25 -13.80
CA SER A 87 -18.74 -2.43 -12.45
C SER A 87 -18.31 -1.26 -11.57
N PRO A 88 -19.21 -0.75 -10.71
CA PRO A 88 -18.83 0.20 -9.66
C PRO A 88 -18.11 -0.47 -8.50
N ASP A 89 -18.13 -1.80 -8.40
CA ASP A 89 -17.68 -2.52 -7.22
C ASP A 89 -16.21 -2.92 -7.34
N GLY A 90 -15.53 -2.95 -6.19
CA GLY A 90 -14.15 -3.36 -6.13
C GLY A 90 -13.66 -3.73 -4.74
N THR A 91 -12.37 -4.00 -4.67
CA THR A 91 -11.66 -4.27 -3.41
C THR A 91 -10.36 -3.52 -3.37
N ALA A 92 -10.17 -2.71 -2.33
CA ALA A 92 -8.90 -2.12 -1.98
C ALA A 92 -8.06 -3.11 -1.16
N VAL A 93 -6.76 -3.15 -1.41
CA VAL A 93 -5.79 -3.93 -0.65
C VAL A 93 -4.55 -3.08 -0.42
N LEU A 94 -4.20 -2.87 0.85
CA LEU A 94 -2.96 -2.18 1.21
C LEU A 94 -1.81 -3.19 1.26
N TYR A 95 -0.72 -2.86 0.57
CA TYR A 95 0.54 -3.58 0.61
C TYR A 95 1.67 -2.71 1.12
N GLU A 96 2.49 -3.26 2.00
CA GLU A 96 3.69 -2.62 2.53
C GLU A 96 4.94 -3.42 2.22
N LYS A 97 6.04 -2.71 1.96
CA LYS A 97 7.31 -3.31 1.58
C LYS A 97 8.20 -3.53 2.80
N HIS A 98 8.36 -4.79 3.19
CA HIS A 98 9.26 -5.22 4.25
C HIS A 98 10.50 -5.89 3.64
N GLY A 99 11.64 -5.21 3.75
CA GLY A 99 12.84 -5.57 3.00
C GLY A 99 12.58 -5.54 1.49
N ASN A 100 12.69 -6.70 0.86
CA ASN A 100 12.45 -6.87 -0.58
C ASN A 100 11.09 -7.50 -0.92
N ALA A 101 10.26 -7.80 0.09
CA ALA A 101 8.96 -8.45 -0.09
C ALA A 101 7.81 -7.47 0.13
N TRP A 102 6.75 -7.62 -0.66
CA TRP A 102 5.46 -6.97 -0.40
C TRP A 102 4.61 -7.86 0.48
N GLN A 103 4.03 -7.27 1.52
CA GLN A 103 3.12 -7.93 2.43
C GLN A 103 1.76 -7.26 2.33
N ARG A 104 0.69 -8.07 2.25
CA ARG A 104 -0.67 -7.60 2.39
C ARG A 104 -0.89 -7.21 3.84
N VAL A 105 -1.34 -5.99 4.09
CA VAL A 105 -1.60 -5.46 5.42
C VAL A 105 -3.08 -5.56 5.75
N ASP A 106 -3.95 -5.04 4.87
CA ASP A 106 -5.39 -5.03 5.08
C ASP A 106 -6.16 -4.91 3.75
N SER A 107 -7.49 -4.98 3.79
CA SER A 107 -8.36 -4.98 2.62
C SER A 107 -9.79 -4.60 2.93
N TRP A 108 -10.42 -3.85 2.02
CA TRP A 108 -11.77 -3.32 2.20
C TRP A 108 -12.56 -3.36 0.89
N PRO A 109 -13.90 -3.47 0.94
CA PRO A 109 -14.74 -3.20 -0.22
C PRO A 109 -14.59 -1.73 -0.63
N THR A 110 -14.84 -1.45 -1.90
CA THR A 110 -14.83 -0.08 -2.45
C THR A 110 -15.92 0.09 -3.48
N HIS A 111 -16.39 1.32 -3.66
CA HIS A 111 -17.04 1.71 -4.91
C HIS A 111 -16.13 2.65 -5.71
N ASN A 112 -16.11 2.49 -7.03
CA ASN A 112 -15.45 3.35 -8.00
C ASN A 112 -16.51 4.09 -8.83
N GLY A 113 -16.08 4.78 -9.89
CA GLY A 113 -17.00 5.47 -10.80
C GLY A 113 -18.15 4.56 -11.22
N LYS A 114 -19.39 5.04 -11.19
CA LYS A 114 -20.59 4.22 -11.41
C LYS A 114 -20.68 3.60 -12.80
N GLN A 115 -19.92 4.13 -13.78
CA GLN A 115 -19.78 3.54 -15.11
C GLN A 115 -18.56 2.61 -15.22
N GLY A 116 -17.83 2.39 -14.13
CA GLY A 116 -16.64 1.55 -14.04
C GLY A 116 -15.34 2.30 -14.28
N TRP A 117 -14.49 1.75 -15.14
CA TRP A 117 -13.09 2.12 -15.30
C TRP A 117 -12.79 2.65 -16.71
N SER A 118 -11.82 3.58 -16.83
CA SER A 118 -11.38 4.14 -18.11
C SER A 118 -9.87 4.33 -18.19
N THR A 119 -9.25 3.84 -19.27
CA THR A 119 -7.86 4.16 -19.63
C THR A 119 -7.72 5.49 -20.39
N ASP A 120 -8.83 6.05 -20.88
CA ASP A 120 -8.92 7.40 -21.46
C ASP A 120 -9.97 8.21 -20.68
N HIS A 121 -9.77 8.39 -19.38
CA HIS A 121 -10.69 9.15 -18.53
C HIS A 121 -10.91 10.58 -19.05
N ARG A 122 -12.16 11.03 -18.96
CA ARG A 122 -12.62 12.37 -19.36
C ARG A 122 -13.55 12.93 -18.30
N GLU A 123 -13.55 14.26 -18.22
CA GLU A 123 -14.48 14.98 -17.35
C GLU A 123 -15.93 14.54 -17.61
N GLY A 124 -16.63 14.16 -16.53
CA GLY A 124 -18.03 13.75 -16.57
C GLY A 124 -18.30 12.39 -17.22
N ASP A 125 -17.28 11.55 -17.46
CA ASP A 125 -17.49 10.19 -17.98
C ASP A 125 -17.99 9.20 -16.91
N GLU A 126 -18.01 9.63 -15.65
CA GLU A 126 -18.46 8.86 -14.48
C GLU A 126 -17.67 7.55 -14.29
N ARG A 127 -16.44 7.50 -14.80
CA ARG A 127 -15.51 6.37 -14.70
C ARG A 127 -14.29 6.77 -13.88
N SER A 128 -13.74 5.83 -13.13
CA SER A 128 -12.47 6.03 -12.46
C SER A 128 -11.29 5.84 -13.44
N PRO A 129 -10.24 6.67 -13.36
CA PRO A 129 -9.07 6.52 -14.22
C PRO A 129 -8.27 5.27 -13.88
N VAL A 130 -7.91 4.49 -14.90
CA VAL A 130 -7.01 3.34 -14.76
C VAL A 130 -5.56 3.82 -14.74
N GLY A 131 -4.79 3.43 -13.73
CA GLY A 131 -3.36 3.72 -13.70
C GLY A 131 -2.67 3.58 -12.35
N VAL A 132 -1.50 4.21 -12.28
CA VAL A 132 -0.68 4.34 -11.07
C VAL A 132 -0.53 5.81 -10.78
N PHE A 133 -0.91 6.22 -9.57
CA PHE A 133 -0.92 7.62 -9.14
C PHE A 133 -0.33 7.71 -7.74
N THR A 134 0.41 8.78 -7.46
CA THR A 134 0.90 9.05 -6.10
C THR A 134 -0.24 9.54 -5.21
N LEU A 135 -0.05 9.36 -3.90
CA LEU A 135 -0.88 9.94 -2.86
C LEU A 135 0.01 10.92 -2.07
N SER A 136 -0.44 12.16 -1.90
CA SER A 136 0.45 13.22 -1.42
C SER A 136 -0.19 14.18 -0.41
N ASP A 137 -1.50 14.38 -0.47
CA ASP A 137 -2.20 15.38 0.33
C ASP A 137 -3.52 14.78 0.84
N ALA A 138 -3.95 15.22 2.03
CA ALA A 138 -5.20 14.81 2.64
C ALA A 138 -6.00 16.03 3.12
N GLY A 139 -7.27 15.82 3.42
CA GLY A 139 -8.16 16.86 3.93
C GLY A 139 -9.53 16.33 4.28
N GLY A 140 -10.48 17.23 4.44
CA GLY A 140 -11.88 16.89 4.67
C GLY A 140 -12.61 17.91 5.54
N LEU A 141 -13.85 17.57 5.88
CA LEU A 141 -14.69 18.37 6.78
C LEU A 141 -14.24 18.25 8.24
N LEU A 142 -13.80 17.05 8.65
CA LEU A 142 -13.51 16.73 10.04
C LEU A 142 -12.07 17.09 10.42
N ASP A 143 -11.80 17.08 11.73
CA ASP A 143 -10.45 17.26 12.26
C ASP A 143 -9.51 16.13 11.79
N ASP A 144 -8.23 16.44 11.64
CA ASP A 144 -7.20 15.46 11.27
C ASP A 144 -7.22 14.23 12.24
N PRO A 145 -7.49 13.00 11.74
CA PRO A 145 -7.56 11.80 12.56
C PRO A 145 -6.18 11.25 12.97
N GLY A 146 -5.10 11.98 12.70
CA GLY A 146 -3.71 11.65 13.02
C GLY A 146 -2.89 11.25 11.78
N THR A 147 -3.12 11.93 10.65
CA THR A 147 -2.44 11.65 9.40
C THR A 147 -0.98 12.10 9.37
N ARG A 148 -0.21 11.50 8.46
CA ARG A 148 1.16 11.89 8.13
C ARG A 148 1.23 12.75 6.88
N PHE A 149 0.14 12.84 6.12
CA PHE A 149 0.03 13.76 5.00
C PHE A 149 -0.12 15.20 5.49
N PRO A 150 0.24 16.21 4.68
CA PRO A 150 -0.34 17.54 4.83
C PRO A 150 -1.87 17.42 4.85
N TYR A 151 -2.50 17.90 5.92
CA TYR A 151 -3.95 17.81 6.10
C TYR A 151 -4.59 19.20 6.00
N THR A 152 -5.68 19.27 5.27
CA THR A 152 -6.46 20.47 5.04
C THR A 152 -7.89 20.27 5.52
N GLN A 153 -8.23 20.90 6.64
CA GLN A 153 -9.62 20.96 7.11
C GLN A 153 -10.28 22.24 6.60
N ASP A 154 -11.42 22.11 5.93
CA ASP A 154 -12.13 23.26 5.35
C ASP A 154 -13.60 22.93 5.06
N GLU A 155 -14.51 23.56 5.82
CA GLU A 155 -15.95 23.31 5.65
C GLU A 155 -16.47 23.79 4.29
N GLU A 156 -15.96 24.90 3.75
CA GLU A 156 -16.45 25.43 2.49
C GLU A 156 -15.98 24.59 1.30
N ALA A 157 -14.77 24.02 1.38
CA ALA A 157 -14.21 23.21 0.31
C ALA A 157 -14.75 21.77 0.26
N PHE A 158 -15.10 21.19 1.41
CA PHE A 158 -15.46 19.77 1.53
C PHE A 158 -16.93 19.52 1.93
N ALA A 159 -17.75 20.54 2.18
CA ALA A 159 -19.17 20.31 2.45
C ALA A 159 -19.89 19.71 1.23
N SER A 160 -20.47 18.52 1.43
CA SER A 160 -21.43 17.96 0.49
C SER A 160 -22.67 18.86 0.38
N PRO A 161 -23.21 19.10 -0.82
CA PRO A 161 -24.40 19.92 -0.97
C PRO A 161 -25.61 19.32 -0.24
N TYR A 162 -26.33 20.13 0.55
CA TYR A 162 -27.49 19.68 1.34
C TYR A 162 -28.63 19.09 0.50
N TYR A 163 -28.70 19.41 -0.80
CA TYR A 163 -29.71 18.85 -1.70
C TYR A 163 -29.38 17.45 -2.23
N TRP A 164 -28.21 16.90 -1.90
CA TRP A 164 -27.89 15.50 -2.12
C TRP A 164 -28.60 14.61 -1.11
N ASP A 165 -28.79 13.33 -1.46
CA ASP A 165 -29.32 12.34 -0.52
C ASP A 165 -28.44 12.26 0.74
N GLU A 166 -29.06 12.00 1.90
CA GLU A 166 -28.39 11.99 3.20
C GLU A 166 -27.19 11.03 3.24
N ALA A 167 -27.23 9.97 2.42
CA ALA A 167 -26.12 9.02 2.26
C ALA A 167 -24.80 9.69 1.82
N HIS A 168 -24.88 10.82 1.10
CA HIS A 168 -23.71 11.52 0.57
C HIS A 168 -23.20 12.68 1.44
N TRP A 169 -23.88 12.99 2.54
CA TRP A 169 -23.51 14.14 3.39
C TRP A 169 -22.12 13.98 4.03
N HIS A 170 -21.63 12.75 4.12
CA HIS A 170 -20.36 12.40 4.73
C HIS A 170 -19.27 12.03 3.73
N ASP A 171 -19.53 12.13 2.42
CA ASP A 171 -18.60 11.69 1.37
C ASP A 171 -17.18 12.24 1.60
N PHE A 172 -17.07 13.51 1.96
CA PHE A 172 -15.79 14.22 2.09
C PHE A 172 -15.41 14.57 3.53
N ASP A 173 -15.96 13.86 4.52
CA ASP A 173 -15.52 13.97 5.92
C ASP A 173 -14.00 13.73 6.02
N TYR A 174 -13.50 12.76 5.25
CA TYR A 174 -12.09 12.51 5.01
C TYR A 174 -11.80 12.29 3.53
N VAL A 175 -10.72 12.89 3.06
CA VAL A 175 -10.24 12.81 1.68
C VAL A 175 -8.74 12.52 1.65
N ILE A 176 -8.31 11.58 0.79
CA ILE A 176 -6.92 11.46 0.36
C ILE A 176 -6.87 11.73 -1.14
N ALA A 177 -6.04 12.68 -1.55
CA ALA A 177 -5.98 13.09 -2.94
C ALA A 177 -5.20 12.07 -3.79
N ILE A 178 -5.83 11.61 -4.88
CA ILE A 178 -5.18 10.84 -5.93
C ILE A 178 -4.56 11.83 -6.92
N ASP A 179 -3.26 11.69 -7.21
CA ASP A 179 -2.53 12.60 -8.09
C ASP A 179 -2.82 12.39 -9.58
N TYR A 180 -4.10 12.24 -9.92
CA TYR A 180 -4.60 12.26 -11.29
C TYR A 180 -4.90 13.70 -11.72
N ASN A 181 -4.19 14.18 -12.74
CA ASN A 181 -4.39 15.50 -13.36
C ASN A 181 -4.51 16.67 -12.36
N ARG A 182 -3.71 16.65 -11.29
CA ARG A 182 -3.65 17.74 -10.30
C ARG A 182 -2.21 18.20 -10.08
N ARG A 183 -2.03 19.29 -9.35
CA ARG A 183 -0.74 19.68 -8.80
C ARG A 183 -0.50 18.91 -7.51
N THR A 184 0.53 18.08 -7.46
CA THR A 184 0.94 17.33 -6.26
C THR A 184 1.50 18.28 -5.19
N GLY A 185 1.25 17.98 -3.92
CA GLY A 185 1.75 18.78 -2.79
C GLY A 185 0.96 20.07 -2.57
N THR A 186 -0.27 20.14 -3.08
CA THR A 186 -1.21 21.23 -2.81
C THR A 186 -2.49 20.67 -2.21
N ARG A 187 -3.37 21.53 -1.71
CA ARG A 187 -4.60 21.07 -1.06
C ARG A 187 -5.43 20.17 -2.00
N PRO A 188 -6.19 19.19 -1.48
CA PRO A 188 -7.01 18.30 -2.31
C PRO A 188 -7.97 19.04 -3.25
N ASP A 189 -8.50 20.19 -2.82
CA ASP A 189 -9.45 21.07 -3.53
C ASP A 189 -8.79 22.01 -4.56
N ASP A 190 -7.46 21.98 -4.73
CA ASP A 190 -6.78 22.78 -5.75
C ASP A 190 -7.34 22.47 -7.17
N PRO A 191 -7.88 23.47 -7.88
CA PRO A 191 -8.55 23.26 -9.16
C PRO A 191 -7.58 23.14 -10.35
N THR A 192 -6.27 23.22 -10.13
CA THR A 192 -5.27 23.16 -11.19
C THR A 192 -5.32 21.80 -11.89
N ARG A 193 -5.45 21.81 -13.23
CA ARG A 193 -5.50 20.63 -14.11
C ARG A 193 -4.42 20.69 -15.21
N PRO A 194 -3.18 20.21 -14.96
CA PRO A 194 -2.07 20.34 -15.91
C PRO A 194 -2.28 19.66 -17.28
N LEU A 195 -3.07 18.59 -17.34
CA LEU A 195 -3.45 17.89 -18.58
C LEU A 195 -4.70 18.49 -19.24
N GLY A 196 -5.19 19.62 -18.71
CA GLY A 196 -6.36 20.34 -19.19
C GLY A 196 -7.67 19.83 -18.60
N GLN A 197 -8.71 20.66 -18.70
CA GLN A 197 -10.03 20.40 -18.11
C GLN A 197 -10.74 19.18 -18.70
N ARG A 198 -10.51 18.86 -19.98
CA ARG A 198 -11.15 17.71 -20.65
C ARG A 198 -10.80 16.36 -20.04
N LYS A 199 -9.64 16.25 -19.39
CA LYS A 199 -9.21 15.04 -18.69
C LYS A 199 -9.87 14.88 -17.32
N GLY A 200 -10.55 15.91 -16.82
CA GLY A 200 -11.12 15.94 -15.48
C GLY A 200 -10.09 15.91 -14.36
N GLY A 201 -10.54 15.83 -13.11
CA GLY A 201 -9.69 15.71 -11.94
C GLY A 201 -10.51 15.77 -10.66
N GLY A 202 -9.88 16.05 -9.51
CA GLY A 202 -10.59 15.96 -8.23
C GLY A 202 -10.97 14.51 -7.90
N ILE A 203 -10.10 13.58 -8.28
CA ILE A 203 -10.27 12.15 -7.99
C ILE A 203 -9.66 11.89 -6.61
N TRP A 204 -10.47 11.38 -5.71
CA TRP A 204 -10.10 11.20 -4.30
C TRP A 204 -10.40 9.79 -3.82
N LEU A 205 -9.72 9.39 -2.74
CA LEU A 205 -10.23 8.38 -1.81
C LEU A 205 -11.10 9.10 -0.78
N HIS A 206 -12.32 8.62 -0.54
CA HIS A 206 -13.25 9.27 0.38
C HIS A 206 -14.22 8.27 1.04
N LEU A 207 -15.14 8.72 1.89
CA LEU A 207 -16.06 7.84 2.61
C LEU A 207 -17.10 7.22 1.69
N ASP A 208 -17.44 5.97 1.98
CA ASP A 208 -18.45 5.22 1.24
C ASP A 208 -19.87 5.62 1.57
N HIS A 209 -20.67 5.79 0.51
CA HIS A 209 -22.09 6.13 0.54
C HIS A 209 -22.98 4.99 -0.01
N GLY A 210 -22.39 3.83 -0.34
CA GLY A 210 -23.11 2.61 -0.71
C GLY A 210 -23.45 2.42 -2.18
N ASP A 211 -22.97 3.29 -3.08
CA ASP A 211 -23.09 3.13 -4.53
C ASP A 211 -21.91 3.74 -5.30
N GLY A 212 -21.95 3.65 -6.64
CA GLY A 212 -20.85 4.11 -7.51
C GLY A 212 -20.67 5.62 -7.50
N THR A 213 -19.41 6.06 -7.49
CA THR A 213 -19.03 7.48 -7.45
C THR A 213 -19.11 8.14 -8.85
N LEU A 214 -18.73 9.42 -8.94
CA LEU A 214 -18.52 10.11 -10.24
C LEU A 214 -17.10 9.94 -10.81
N GLY A 215 -16.24 9.16 -10.17
CA GLY A 215 -14.86 8.90 -10.62
C GLY A 215 -13.88 8.63 -9.47
N CYS A 216 -14.20 9.07 -8.25
CA CYS A 216 -13.49 8.76 -7.02
C CYS A 216 -13.50 7.26 -6.68
N VAL A 217 -12.75 6.89 -5.64
CA VAL A 217 -12.87 5.56 -5.01
C VAL A 217 -13.31 5.77 -3.57
N SER A 218 -14.48 5.27 -3.21
CA SER A 218 -15.00 5.35 -1.87
C SER A 218 -14.65 4.10 -1.06
N LEU A 219 -14.42 4.26 0.24
CA LEU A 219 -14.09 3.20 1.19
C LEU A 219 -14.84 3.38 2.51
N PRO A 220 -15.08 2.31 3.29
CA PRO A 220 -15.63 2.45 4.62
C PRO A 220 -14.84 3.44 5.48
N GLU A 221 -15.50 4.18 6.36
CA GLU A 221 -14.88 5.17 7.24
C GLU A 221 -13.67 4.59 8.01
N SER A 222 -13.80 3.38 8.53
CA SER A 222 -12.71 2.68 9.23
C SER A 222 -11.48 2.43 8.35
N ALA A 223 -11.68 2.22 7.04
CA ALA A 223 -10.59 2.10 6.08
C ALA A 223 -9.93 3.47 5.84
N MET A 224 -10.72 4.52 5.67
CA MET A 224 -10.21 5.88 5.46
C MET A 224 -9.38 6.36 6.65
N GLU A 225 -9.87 6.18 7.87
CA GLU A 225 -9.11 6.50 9.08
C GLU A 225 -7.81 5.68 9.18
N TYR A 226 -7.87 4.39 8.87
CA TYR A 226 -6.71 3.52 8.88
C TYR A 226 -5.66 3.97 7.88
N LEU A 227 -6.07 4.25 6.64
CA LEU A 227 -5.19 4.73 5.58
C LEU A 227 -4.56 6.08 5.94
N LEU A 228 -5.33 7.03 6.48
CA LEU A 228 -4.82 8.33 6.91
C LEU A 228 -3.72 8.20 7.96
N ARG A 229 -3.89 7.31 8.95
CA ARG A 229 -2.91 7.08 10.03
C ARG A 229 -1.69 6.27 9.58
N THR A 230 -1.82 5.47 8.53
CA THR A 230 -0.83 4.47 8.11
C THR A 230 0.03 4.92 6.94
N LEU A 231 -0.56 5.56 5.92
CA LEU A 231 0.18 6.01 4.75
C LEU A 231 1.14 7.16 5.15
N ASP A 232 2.41 7.02 4.80
CA ASP A 232 3.47 7.98 5.14
C ASP A 232 4.10 8.54 3.86
N PRO A 233 4.07 9.86 3.62
CA PRO A 233 4.75 10.47 2.47
C PRO A 233 6.21 10.03 2.29
N LYS A 234 6.92 9.69 3.37
CA LYS A 234 8.31 9.19 3.33
C LYS A 234 8.44 7.82 2.68
N ASP A 235 7.39 6.98 2.79
CA ASP A 235 7.31 5.65 2.18
C ASP A 235 6.74 5.71 0.74
N LYS A 236 6.50 6.92 0.23
CA LYS A 236 6.07 7.22 -1.15
C LYS A 236 4.85 6.41 -1.59
N PRO A 237 3.71 6.57 -0.89
CA PRO A 237 2.50 5.80 -1.15
C PRO A 237 1.97 6.08 -2.55
N VAL A 238 1.52 5.03 -3.22
CA VAL A 238 0.83 5.11 -4.51
C VAL A 238 -0.46 4.30 -4.47
N VAL A 239 -1.41 4.71 -5.29
CA VAL A 239 -2.56 3.90 -5.66
C VAL A 239 -2.35 3.27 -7.04
N VAL A 240 -2.61 1.97 -7.15
CA VAL A 240 -2.70 1.24 -8.42
C VAL A 240 -4.15 0.84 -8.59
N MET A 241 -4.86 1.43 -9.56
CA MET A 241 -6.32 1.29 -9.64
C MET A 241 -6.79 1.01 -11.06
N GLY A 242 -7.78 0.13 -11.18
CA GLY A 242 -8.34 -0.33 -12.45
C GLY A 242 -9.20 -1.58 -12.26
N ASP A 243 -9.92 -1.97 -13.31
CA ASP A 243 -10.51 -3.31 -13.31
C ASP A 243 -9.43 -4.39 -13.35
N LYS A 244 -9.78 -5.60 -12.90
CA LYS A 244 -8.85 -6.73 -12.78
C LYS A 244 -8.13 -7.10 -14.08
N ASP A 245 -8.72 -6.87 -15.25
CA ASP A 245 -8.07 -7.22 -16.52
C ASP A 245 -7.04 -6.17 -16.91
N ASP A 246 -7.41 -4.89 -16.79
CA ASP A 246 -6.50 -3.77 -17.03
C ASP A 246 -5.29 -3.77 -16.06
N LEU A 247 -5.49 -4.19 -14.81
CA LEU A 247 -4.40 -4.30 -13.83
C LEU A 247 -3.45 -5.47 -14.11
N LYS A 248 -3.94 -6.59 -14.66
CA LYS A 248 -3.13 -7.79 -14.93
C LYS A 248 -2.30 -7.68 -16.21
N ALA A 249 -2.75 -6.89 -17.18
CA ALA A 249 -2.08 -6.66 -18.46
C ALA A 249 -0.71 -6.00 -18.28
#